data_AF-E9HHQ0-F1
#
_entry.id   AF-E9HHQ0-F1
#
_cell.length_a   1.000
_cell.length_b   1.000
_cell.length_c   1.000
_cell.angle_alpha   90.00
_cell.angle_beta   90.00
_cell.angle_gamma   90.00
#
_symmetry.space_group_name_H-M   'P 1'
#
loop_
_entity.id
_entity.type
_entity.pdbx_description
1 polymer ?
#
loop_
_entity_poly.entity_id
_entity_poly.type
_entity_poly.pdbx_seq_one_letter_code
_entity_poly.pdbx_strand_id
1 'polypeptide(L)'
;MHLLVLPQSVGAKARSVIPAPTMKSLIHGTWTSGGFNATKFDKSILLFRNMPRSGGASPAQLIFNCPVRDCLLAHCRSFAPEWQKAANILEKMDPAIERAANRVLQSKDAAINWFVVGNHVLIQHPDSKLWNTPSVIVEVGKHRDYLIKTPAGRIFRRNR
;
A
#
# COMPACT_ATOMS: atom_id res chain seq x y z
N MET A 1 -1.93 24.40 -18.75
CA MET A 1 -1.73 24.47 -17.29
C MET A 1 -1.74 23.05 -16.74
N HIS A 2 -0.78 22.70 -15.91
CA HIS A 2 -0.67 21.35 -15.34
C HIS A 2 -0.99 21.37 -13.83
N LEU A 3 -1.69 20.32 -13.38
CA LEU A 3 -2.27 20.21 -12.05
C LEU A 3 -1.49 19.16 -11.23
N LEU A 4 -1.08 19.51 -10.00
CA LEU A 4 -0.39 18.64 -9.05
C LEU A 4 -1.20 18.40 -7.77
N VAL A 5 -1.61 17.15 -7.56
CA VAL A 5 -2.45 16.75 -6.42
C VAL A 5 -1.60 16.73 -5.13
N LEU A 6 -2.26 16.86 -3.97
CA LEU A 6 -1.63 16.59 -2.66
C LEU A 6 -0.85 15.27 -2.74
N PRO A 7 0.32 15.11 -2.07
CA PRO A 7 1.08 13.88 -2.20
C PRO A 7 0.14 12.79 -1.71
N GLN A 8 -0.14 11.83 -2.58
CA GLN A 8 -0.45 10.49 -2.12
C GLN A 8 0.85 9.92 -1.51
N SER A 9 1.38 10.56 -0.46
CA SER A 9 2.40 9.99 0.42
C SER A 9 1.83 8.82 1.22
N VAL A 10 0.52 8.55 1.08
CA VAL A 10 -0.12 7.30 1.52
C VAL A 10 -0.20 6.26 0.38
N GLY A 11 0.18 6.64 -0.85
CA GLY A 11 0.22 5.80 -2.05
C GLY A 11 1.54 5.03 -2.18
N ALA A 12 2.63 5.54 -1.58
CA ALA A 12 3.51 4.63 -0.84
C ALA A 12 2.61 4.05 0.24
N LYS A 13 1.94 2.92 -0.05
CA LYS A 13 1.43 2.03 0.98
C LYS A 13 2.56 1.99 1.97
N ALA A 14 2.40 2.68 3.10
CA ALA A 14 3.27 2.47 4.23
C ALA A 14 3.40 0.96 4.29
N ARG A 15 4.62 0.46 4.37
CA ARG A 15 4.95 -0.96 4.39
C ARG A 15 4.36 -1.65 5.64
N SER A 16 3.24 -1.14 6.16
CA SER A 16 2.23 -1.89 6.87
C SER A 16 2.04 -3.22 6.16
N VAL A 17 2.25 -4.26 6.94
CA VAL A 17 1.99 -5.65 6.60
C VAL A 17 0.52 -5.85 6.14
N ILE A 18 -0.33 -4.85 6.36
CA ILE A 18 -1.78 -4.85 6.16
C ILE A 18 -2.21 -3.68 5.25
N PRO A 19 -2.71 -3.94 4.03
CA PRO A 19 -3.32 -2.90 3.21
C PRO A 19 -4.55 -2.31 3.92
N ALA A 20 -4.58 -0.98 4.10
CA ALA A 20 -5.67 -0.27 4.76
C ALA A 20 -7.08 -0.60 4.19
N PRO A 21 -7.29 -0.81 2.86
CA PRO A 21 -8.60 -1.22 2.33
C PRO A 21 -9.06 -2.58 2.86
N THR A 22 -8.14 -3.53 3.03
CA THR A 22 -8.49 -4.88 3.51
C THR A 22 -8.91 -4.85 4.97
N MET A 23 -8.20 -4.09 5.82
CA MET A 23 -8.57 -3.95 7.23
C MET A 23 -9.95 -3.28 7.39
N LYS A 24 -10.25 -2.26 6.58
CA LYS A 24 -11.58 -1.63 6.56
C LYS A 24 -12.67 -2.63 6.20
N SER A 25 -12.43 -3.48 5.20
CA SER A 25 -13.37 -4.54 4.80
C SER A 25 -13.65 -5.53 5.95
N LEU A 26 -12.60 -5.93 6.69
CA LEU A 26 -12.76 -6.79 7.87
C LEU A 26 -13.62 -6.11 8.94
N ILE A 27 -13.33 -4.84 9.26
CA ILE A 27 -14.13 -4.07 10.23
C ILE A 27 -15.59 -3.99 9.77
N HIS A 28 -15.85 -3.66 8.51
CA HIS A 28 -17.22 -3.62 7.98
C HIS A 28 -17.92 -4.99 8.06
N GLY A 29 -17.24 -6.08 7.72
CA GLY A 29 -17.80 -7.43 7.81
C GLY A 29 -18.10 -7.90 9.23
N THR A 30 -17.57 -7.22 10.26
CA THR A 30 -17.77 -7.56 11.67
C THR A 30 -18.95 -6.85 12.31
N TRP A 31 -19.54 -5.88 11.62
CA TRP A 31 -20.80 -5.29 12.01
C TRP A 31 -21.96 -6.25 11.69
N THR A 32 -22.81 -6.53 12.67
CA THR A 32 -24.01 -7.35 12.52
C THR A 32 -25.18 -6.67 13.23
N SER A 33 -26.30 -6.51 12.53
CA SER A 33 -27.64 -6.10 13.02
C SER A 33 -27.66 -5.25 14.31
N GLY A 34 -26.93 -4.14 14.32
CA GLY A 34 -26.98 -3.14 15.40
C GLY A 34 -25.73 -3.00 16.26
N GLY A 35 -24.66 -3.78 16.04
CA GLY A 35 -23.43 -3.61 16.82
C GLY A 35 -22.17 -4.23 16.23
N PHE A 36 -21.03 -3.83 16.80
CA PHE A 36 -19.72 -4.38 16.48
C PHE A 36 -19.50 -5.72 17.20
N ASN A 37 -19.22 -6.78 16.45
CA ASN A 37 -18.93 -8.09 17.01
C ASN A 37 -17.42 -8.30 17.15
N ALA A 38 -16.88 -8.07 18.36
CA ALA A 38 -15.46 -8.22 18.66
C ALA A 38 -14.93 -9.64 18.38
N THR A 39 -15.67 -10.68 18.76
CA THR A 39 -15.22 -12.08 18.55
C THR A 39 -15.10 -12.43 17.07
N LYS A 40 -16.00 -11.89 16.24
CA LYS A 40 -15.94 -12.03 14.78
C LYS A 40 -14.74 -11.29 14.21
N PHE A 41 -14.43 -10.11 14.76
CA PHE A 41 -13.24 -9.35 14.39
C PHE A 41 -11.95 -10.10 14.73
N ASP A 42 -11.81 -10.62 15.96
CA ASP A 42 -10.65 -11.39 16.39
C ASP A 42 -10.38 -12.60 15.49
N LYS A 43 -11.43 -13.37 15.17
CA LYS A 43 -11.35 -14.51 14.24
C LYS A 43 -10.95 -14.06 12.84
N SER A 44 -11.48 -12.94 12.36
CA SER A 44 -11.17 -12.41 11.03
C SER A 44 -9.71 -11.94 10.92
N ILE A 45 -9.16 -11.34 11.98
CA ILE A 45 -7.74 -10.98 12.08
C ILE A 45 -6.87 -12.23 12.08
N LEU A 46 -7.27 -13.29 12.80
CA LEU A 46 -6.54 -14.55 12.84
C LEU A 46 -6.48 -15.20 11.45
N LEU A 47 -7.61 -15.27 10.74
CA LEU A 47 -7.68 -15.77 9.37
C LEU A 47 -6.81 -14.93 8.41
N PHE A 48 -6.86 -13.61 8.55
CA PHE A 48 -6.07 -12.71 7.73
C PHE A 48 -4.55 -12.90 7.91
N ARG A 49 -4.10 -13.27 9.11
CA ARG A 49 -2.69 -13.60 9.38
C ARG A 49 -2.24 -14.88 8.67
N ASN A 50 -3.14 -15.83 8.47
CA ASN A 50 -2.87 -17.10 7.81
C ASN A 50 -3.17 -17.10 6.30
N MET A 51 -3.86 -16.08 5.79
CA MET A 51 -4.20 -16.00 4.38
C MET A 51 -2.96 -15.70 3.52
N PRO A 52 -2.62 -16.56 2.54
CA PRO A 52 -1.52 -16.28 1.62
C PRO A 52 -1.83 -15.05 0.75
N ARG A 53 -0.84 -14.19 0.58
CA ARG A 53 -0.92 -12.97 -0.24
C ARG A 53 -0.44 -13.23 -1.67
N SER A 54 -0.37 -12.18 -2.48
CA SER A 54 0.26 -12.19 -3.81
C SER A 54 1.68 -12.79 -3.82
N GLY A 55 2.35 -12.82 -2.65
CA GLY A 55 3.65 -13.45 -2.39
C GLY A 55 3.63 -14.98 -2.22
N GLY A 56 2.46 -15.61 -2.16
CA GLY A 56 2.28 -17.01 -1.73
C GLY A 56 2.47 -17.24 -0.23
N ALA A 57 3.19 -16.34 0.45
CA ALA A 57 3.36 -16.29 1.90
C ALA A 57 2.16 -15.69 2.61
N SER A 58 1.78 -16.25 3.76
CA SER A 58 0.92 -15.55 4.71
C SER A 58 1.74 -14.62 5.63
N PRO A 59 1.14 -13.57 6.21
CA PRO A 59 1.81 -12.73 7.20
C PRO A 59 2.42 -13.51 8.37
N ALA A 60 1.74 -14.56 8.85
CA ALA A 60 2.26 -15.44 9.89
C ALA A 60 3.52 -16.18 9.43
N GLN A 61 3.55 -16.69 8.20
CA GLN A 61 4.73 -17.35 7.64
C GLN A 61 5.90 -16.39 7.43
N LEU A 62 5.66 -15.13 7.07
CA LEU A 62 6.74 -14.15 6.91
C LEU A 62 7.41 -13.79 8.25
N ILE A 63 6.67 -13.77 9.35
CA ILE A 63 7.16 -13.34 10.66
C ILE A 63 7.63 -14.52 11.51
N PHE A 64 6.83 -15.59 11.57
CA PHE A 64 7.02 -16.73 12.45
C PHE A 64 7.53 -17.98 11.72
N ASN A 65 7.67 -17.92 10.39
CA ASN A 65 8.03 -19.06 9.55
C ASN A 65 7.09 -20.28 9.67
N CYS A 66 5.90 -20.09 10.23
CA CYS A 66 4.86 -21.11 10.36
C CYS A 66 3.47 -20.44 10.35
N PRO A 67 2.42 -21.16 9.89
CA PRO A 67 1.04 -20.71 10.03
C PRO A 67 0.59 -20.83 11.51
N VAL A 68 -0.21 -19.88 11.96
CA VAL A 68 -0.82 -19.93 13.30
C VAL A 68 -2.03 -20.86 13.25
N ARG A 69 -2.37 -21.55 14.34
CA ARG A 69 -3.64 -22.30 14.39
C ARG A 69 -4.83 -21.34 14.34
N ASP A 70 -5.76 -21.59 13.43
CA ASP A 70 -7.00 -20.84 13.31
C ASP A 70 -8.24 -21.74 13.50
N CYS A 71 -9.41 -21.18 13.25
CA CYS A 71 -10.67 -21.91 13.35
C CYS A 71 -10.98 -22.77 12.10
N LEU A 72 -10.10 -22.81 11.09
CA LEU A 72 -10.31 -23.67 9.93
C LEU A 72 -9.91 -25.11 10.29
N LEU A 73 -10.67 -26.05 9.74
CA LEU A 73 -10.35 -27.47 9.87
C LEU A 73 -9.13 -27.78 9.02
N ALA A 74 -7.96 -27.73 9.63
CA ALA A 74 -6.71 -28.17 9.04
C ALA A 74 -6.22 -29.42 9.78
N HIS A 75 -5.83 -30.44 9.03
CA HIS A 75 -5.24 -31.64 9.60
C HIS A 75 -3.93 -31.27 10.32
N CYS A 76 -3.67 -31.81 11.52
CA CYS A 76 -2.52 -31.43 12.35
C CYS A 76 -1.16 -31.56 11.62
N ARG A 77 -1.03 -32.53 10.71
CA ARG A 77 0.18 -32.71 9.87
C ARG A 77 0.48 -31.53 8.95
N SER A 78 -0.52 -30.74 8.55
CA SER A 78 -0.30 -29.55 7.71
C SER A 78 0.53 -28.46 8.42
N PHE A 79 0.59 -28.51 9.76
CA PHE A 79 1.42 -27.63 10.57
C PHE A 79 2.82 -28.19 10.85
N ALA A 80 3.11 -29.43 10.45
CA ALA A 80 4.45 -29.99 10.67
C ALA A 80 5.47 -29.32 9.72
N PRO A 81 6.71 -29.06 10.18
CA PRO A 81 7.72 -28.33 9.41
C PRO A 81 8.01 -28.95 8.03
N GLU A 82 7.93 -30.28 7.92
CA GLU A 82 8.14 -31.03 6.68
C GLU A 82 7.10 -30.75 5.59
N TRP A 83 5.90 -30.30 5.96
CA TRP A 83 4.82 -29.92 5.03
C TRP A 83 4.78 -28.42 4.76
N GLN A 84 5.65 -27.64 5.40
CA GLN A 84 5.75 -26.20 5.20
C GLN A 84 6.85 -25.89 4.18
N LYS A 85 6.59 -24.89 3.33
CA LYS A 85 7.64 -24.36 2.47
C LYS A 85 8.71 -23.72 3.35
N ALA A 86 9.97 -24.08 3.11
CA ALA A 86 11.08 -23.47 3.83
C ALA A 86 11.10 -21.95 3.63
N ALA A 87 11.41 -21.20 4.69
CA ALA A 87 11.55 -19.73 4.68
C ALA A 87 12.37 -19.24 3.47
N ASN A 88 13.49 -19.92 3.22
CA ASN A 88 14.44 -19.60 2.15
C ASN A 88 13.82 -19.66 0.75
N ILE A 89 12.83 -20.52 0.52
CA ILE A 89 12.13 -20.61 -0.76
C ILE A 89 11.20 -19.40 -0.93
N LEU A 90 10.53 -19.02 0.15
CA LEU A 90 9.59 -17.91 0.18
C LEU A 90 10.30 -16.56 -0.03
N GLU A 91 11.42 -16.36 0.65
CA GLU A 91 12.28 -15.18 0.50
C GLU A 91 12.81 -15.03 -0.93
N LYS A 92 13.20 -16.14 -1.59
CA LYS A 92 13.65 -16.12 -2.98
C LYS A 92 12.54 -15.72 -3.97
N MET A 93 11.28 -15.94 -3.64
CA MET A 93 10.14 -15.58 -4.50
C MET A 93 9.73 -14.11 -4.36
N ASP A 94 9.97 -13.49 -3.20
CA ASP A 94 9.57 -12.11 -2.88
C ASP A 94 10.06 -11.05 -3.90
N PRO A 95 11.34 -11.01 -4.32
CA PRO A 95 11.81 -9.96 -5.23
C PRO A 95 11.26 -10.10 -6.65
N ALA A 96 10.88 -11.30 -7.09
CA ALA A 96 10.24 -11.48 -8.39
C ALA A 96 8.81 -10.91 -8.40
N ILE A 97 8.09 -11.12 -7.29
CA ILE A 97 6.72 -10.66 -7.10
C ILE A 97 6.70 -9.14 -6.92
N GLU A 98 7.65 -8.59 -6.16
CA GLU A 98 7.83 -7.14 -6.03
C GLU A 98 8.12 -6.49 -7.39
N ARG A 99 9.03 -7.07 -8.19
CA ARG A 99 9.32 -6.59 -9.54
C ARG A 99 8.10 -6.64 -10.46
N ALA A 100 7.31 -7.72 -10.41
CA ALA A 100 6.09 -7.84 -11.20
C ALA A 100 5.06 -6.77 -10.81
N ALA A 101 4.87 -6.54 -9.52
CA ALA A 101 3.98 -5.49 -9.01
C ALA A 101 4.44 -4.09 -9.45
N ASN A 102 5.74 -3.79 -9.32
CA ASN A 102 6.32 -2.52 -9.75
C ASN A 102 6.19 -2.31 -11.26
N ARG A 103 6.37 -3.37 -12.07
CA ARG A 103 6.18 -3.29 -13.53
C ARG A 103 4.74 -2.90 -13.88
N VAL A 104 3.74 -3.52 -13.25
CA VAL A 104 2.32 -3.17 -13.49
C VAL A 104 2.04 -1.71 -13.12
N LEU A 105 2.59 -1.22 -12.02
CA LEU A 105 2.47 0.19 -11.62
C LEU A 105 3.11 1.11 -12.68
N GLN A 106 4.37 0.84 -13.06
CA GLN A 106 5.08 1.59 -14.09
C GLN A 106 4.36 1.60 -15.44
N SER A 107 3.72 0.49 -15.83
CA SER A 107 2.95 0.41 -17.08
C SER A 107 1.72 1.33 -17.07
N LYS A 108 1.01 1.42 -15.94
CA LYS A 108 -0.13 2.36 -15.80
C LYS A 108 0.32 3.81 -15.82
N ASP A 109 1.51 4.06 -15.32
CA ASP A 109 2.11 5.39 -15.25
C ASP A 109 2.64 5.88 -16.61
N ALA A 110 2.95 4.98 -17.55
CA ALA A 110 3.62 5.31 -18.81
C ALA A 110 2.89 6.34 -19.70
N ALA A 111 1.57 6.50 -19.56
CA ALA A 111 0.77 7.43 -20.37
C ALA A 111 0.88 8.92 -19.95
N ILE A 112 1.60 9.21 -18.85
CA ILE A 112 1.62 10.53 -18.22
C ILE A 112 3.00 11.18 -18.36
N ASN A 113 3.06 12.34 -19.04
CA ASN A 113 4.30 13.09 -19.25
C ASN A 113 4.93 13.59 -17.93
N TRP A 114 6.26 13.61 -17.89
CA TRP A 114 7.00 14.15 -16.76
C TRP A 114 7.02 15.68 -16.81
N PHE A 115 7.02 16.32 -15.63
CA PHE A 115 7.36 17.73 -15.54
C PHE A 115 8.86 17.95 -15.49
N VAL A 116 9.27 19.13 -15.93
CA VAL A 116 10.64 19.61 -15.92
C VAL A 116 10.77 20.72 -14.87
N VAL A 117 11.98 20.90 -14.36
CA VAL A 117 12.31 22.04 -13.49
C VAL A 117 11.96 23.34 -14.21
N GLY A 118 11.32 24.27 -13.51
CA GLY A 118 10.83 25.53 -14.06
C GLY A 118 9.39 25.50 -14.58
N ASN A 119 8.74 24.33 -14.69
CA ASN A 119 7.33 24.31 -15.08
C ASN A 119 6.44 25.00 -14.04
N HIS A 120 5.54 25.87 -14.52
CA HIS A 120 4.48 26.47 -13.72
C HIS A 120 3.31 25.50 -13.58
N VAL A 121 2.91 25.28 -12.32
CA VAL A 121 1.89 24.31 -11.92
C VAL A 121 0.93 24.95 -10.93
N LEU A 122 -0.30 24.46 -10.90
CA LEU A 122 -1.27 24.80 -9.87
C LEU A 122 -1.33 23.66 -8.86
N ILE A 123 -1.26 24.02 -7.58
CA ILE A 123 -1.45 23.09 -6.46
C ILE A 123 -2.89 23.18 -5.99
N GLN A 124 -3.47 22.02 -5.67
CA GLN A 124 -4.78 21.94 -5.06
C GLN A 124 -4.71 22.41 -3.59
N HIS A 125 -5.55 23.39 -3.23
CA HIS A 125 -5.68 23.85 -1.85
C HIS A 125 -6.24 22.73 -0.95
N PRO A 126 -5.69 22.50 0.26
CA PRO A 126 -6.08 21.37 1.11
C PRO A 126 -7.55 21.40 1.52
N ASP A 127 -8.09 22.57 1.87
CA ASP A 127 -9.46 22.68 2.39
C ASP A 127 -10.49 22.89 1.28
N SER A 128 -10.33 23.96 0.48
CA SER A 128 -11.27 24.28 -0.61
C SER A 128 -11.22 23.32 -1.80
N LYS A 129 -10.19 22.47 -1.91
CA LYS A 129 -9.96 21.56 -3.04
C LYS A 129 -9.85 22.24 -4.41
N LEU A 130 -9.72 23.56 -4.44
CA LEU A 130 -9.56 24.34 -5.67
C LEU A 130 -8.11 24.37 -6.15
N TRP A 131 -7.93 24.45 -7.46
CA TRP A 131 -6.63 24.57 -8.12
C TRP A 131 -6.22 26.03 -8.24
N ASN A 132 -5.88 26.66 -7.12
CA ASN A 132 -5.71 28.12 -7.05
C ASN A 132 -4.31 28.57 -6.59
N THR A 133 -3.43 27.64 -6.22
CA THR A 133 -2.11 27.99 -5.69
C THR A 133 -1.07 27.88 -6.81
N PRO A 134 -0.68 28.98 -7.47
CA PRO A 134 0.37 28.95 -8.48
C PRO A 134 1.70 28.59 -7.83
N SER A 135 2.52 27.79 -8.50
CA SER A 135 3.81 27.34 -7.99
C SER A 135 4.73 26.90 -9.13
N VAL A 136 6.03 26.78 -8.85
CA VAL A 136 7.05 26.41 -9.83
C VAL A 136 7.82 25.18 -9.34
N ILE A 137 8.04 24.23 -10.23
CA ILE A 137 8.82 23.02 -9.93
C ILE A 137 10.30 23.39 -9.80
N VAL A 138 10.90 23.03 -8.67
CA VAL A 138 12.30 23.25 -8.33
C VAL A 138 13.12 21.98 -8.55
N GLU A 139 12.56 20.81 -8.27
CA GLU A 139 13.26 19.53 -8.37
C GLU A 139 12.31 18.42 -8.82
N VAL A 140 12.85 17.47 -9.57
CA VAL A 140 12.15 16.26 -10.03
C VAL A 140 12.81 15.05 -9.39
N GLY A 141 12.07 14.35 -8.54
CA GLY A 141 12.50 13.14 -7.84
C GLY A 141 12.31 11.86 -8.67
N LYS A 142 12.80 10.73 -8.13
CA LYS A 142 12.89 9.43 -8.82
C LYS A 142 11.53 8.81 -9.20
N HIS A 143 10.48 9.04 -8.42
CA HIS A 143 9.17 8.40 -8.58
C HIS A 143 8.06 9.40 -8.90
N ARG A 144 8.33 10.40 -9.75
CA ARG A 144 7.38 11.49 -10.06
C ARG A 144 6.93 12.28 -8.82
N ASP A 145 7.84 12.35 -7.86
CA ASP A 145 7.74 13.29 -6.75
C ASP A 145 8.37 14.61 -7.22
N TYR A 146 7.67 15.71 -7.04
CA TYR A 146 8.11 17.03 -7.46
C TYR A 146 8.27 17.92 -6.23
N LEU A 147 9.40 18.60 -6.14
CA LEU A 147 9.59 19.67 -5.19
C LEU A 147 9.13 20.97 -5.82
N ILE A 148 8.19 21.65 -5.18
CA ILE A 148 7.51 22.81 -5.75
C ILE A 148 7.64 24.00 -4.80
N LYS A 149 7.99 25.16 -5.35
CA LYS A 149 8.06 26.42 -4.61
C LYS A 149 6.84 27.29 -4.92
N THR A 150 6.16 27.71 -3.87
CA THR A 150 5.07 28.69 -3.94
C THR A 150 5.62 30.13 -4.01
N PRO A 151 4.82 31.11 -4.48
CA PRO A 151 5.18 32.54 -4.45
C PRO A 151 5.50 33.04 -3.05
N ALA A 152 4.84 32.49 -2.02
CA ALA A 152 5.11 32.78 -0.62
C ALA A 152 6.43 32.18 -0.09
N GLY A 153 7.25 31.57 -0.96
CA GLY A 153 8.55 30.98 -0.61
C GLY A 153 8.49 29.60 0.02
N ARG A 154 7.30 29.05 0.32
CA ARG A 154 7.16 27.70 0.89
C ARG A 154 7.43 26.64 -0.15
N ILE A 155 8.10 25.58 0.27
CA ILE A 155 8.47 24.43 -0.56
C ILE A 155 7.64 23.21 -0.16
N PHE A 156 7.06 22.53 -1.14
CA PHE A 156 6.24 21.33 -0.93
C PHE A 156 6.72 20.19 -1.82
N ARG A 157 6.68 18.96 -1.30
CA ARG A 157 6.82 17.75 -2.10
C ARG A 157 5.44 17.23 -2.49
N ARG A 158 5.16 17.13 -3.80
CA ARG A 158 3.87 16.66 -4.35
C ARG A 158 4.09 15.63 -5.44
N ASN A 159 3.11 14.77 -5.64
CA ASN A 159 3.16 13.78 -6.71
C ASN A 159 2.18 14.22 -7.81
N ARG A 160 2.45 13.78 -9.03
CA ARG A 160 1.52 13.96 -10.13
C ARG A 160 0.46 12.86 -10.13
#